data_AF-A0A5C7J340-F1
#
_entry.id   AF-A0A5C7J340-F1
#
_cell.length_a   1.000
_cell.length_b   1.000
_cell.length_c   1.000
_cell.angle_alpha   90.00
_cell.angle_beta   90.00
_cell.angle_gamma   90.00
#
_symmetry.space_group_name_H-M   'P 1'
#
loop_
_entity.id
_entity.type
_entity.pdbx_description
1 polymer ?
#
loop_
_entity_poly.entity_id
_entity_poly.type
_entity_poly.pdbx_seq_one_letter_code
_entity_poly.pdbx_strand_id
1 'polypeptide(L)'
;MFLVVEAEPILPNYIDICDDMWVAEVHPCDTQCVAGCSGPFPSNCRACANYVEPGGVCVAQCKPGTYAREEGDLAMCLPCEIEACLACAAGPAYVVKTLKHLMHYSSSFV
;
A
#
# COMPACT_ATOMS: atom_id res chain seq x y z
N MET A 1 2.81 -73.76 -16.16
CA MET A 1 3.65 -72.83 -15.39
C MET A 1 3.21 -71.43 -15.80
N PHE A 2 2.29 -70.82 -15.04
CA PHE A 2 1.76 -69.49 -15.33
C PHE A 2 2.43 -68.50 -14.38
N LEU A 3 3.10 -67.50 -14.93
CA LEU A 3 3.64 -66.38 -14.18
C LEU A 3 2.48 -65.44 -13.84
N VAL A 4 2.20 -65.30 -12.55
CA VAL A 4 1.30 -64.27 -12.03
C VAL A 4 2.07 -62.96 -12.10
N VAL A 5 1.59 -62.02 -12.91
CA VAL A 5 2.12 -60.65 -12.97
C VAL A 5 1.39 -59.88 -11.88
N GLU A 6 2.09 -59.53 -10.80
CA GLU A 6 1.53 -58.73 -9.72
C GLU A 6 1.32 -57.30 -10.24
N ALA A 7 0.07 -56.85 -10.28
CA ALA A 7 -0.30 -55.48 -10.63
C ALA A 7 -0.02 -54.58 -9.42
N GLU A 8 0.82 -53.57 -9.60
CA GLU A 8 1.12 -52.57 -8.58
C GLU A 8 -0.14 -51.72 -8.28
N PRO A 9 -0.40 -51.38 -7.00
CA PRO A 9 -1.54 -50.54 -6.63
C PRO A 9 -1.33 -49.11 -7.13
N ILE A 10 -2.16 -48.70 -8.10
CA ILE A 10 -2.43 -47.30 -8.41
C ILE A 10 -2.83 -46.55 -7.12
N LEU A 11 -1.94 -45.70 -6.62
CA LEU A 11 -2.24 -44.77 -5.53
C LEU A 11 -3.33 -43.80 -6.02
N PRO A 12 -4.49 -43.68 -5.35
CA PRO A 12 -5.60 -42.85 -5.82
C PRO A 12 -5.39 -41.34 -5.59
N ASN A 13 -4.15 -40.89 -5.35
CA ASN A 13 -3.83 -39.50 -5.00
C ASN A 13 -2.59 -38.97 -5.75
N TYR A 14 -2.40 -39.38 -7.01
CA TYR A 14 -1.53 -38.63 -7.91
C TYR A 14 -2.37 -37.57 -8.62
N ILE A 15 -2.54 -36.42 -7.95
CA ILE A 15 -3.03 -35.22 -8.62
C ILE A 15 -1.89 -34.73 -9.52
N ASP A 16 -2.11 -34.86 -10.82
CA ASP A 16 -1.29 -34.27 -11.87
C ASP A 16 -1.59 -32.75 -11.87
N ILE A 17 -0.74 -31.94 -11.24
CA ILE A 17 -0.88 -30.46 -11.21
C ILE A 17 -0.26 -29.84 -12.49
N CYS A 18 -0.27 -30.58 -13.60
CA CYS A 18 0.43 -30.18 -14.83
C CYS A 18 -0.48 -30.18 -16.06
N ASP A 19 -1.81 -30.15 -15.91
CA ASP A 19 -2.74 -29.89 -17.02
C ASP A 19 -3.30 -28.46 -16.93
N ASP A 20 -2.58 -27.54 -17.57
CA ASP A 20 -3.07 -26.46 -18.44
C ASP A 20 -4.51 -25.95 -18.28
N MET A 21 -4.92 -25.58 -17.07
CA MET A 21 -6.16 -24.83 -16.84
C MET A 21 -5.86 -23.68 -15.89
N TRP A 22 -5.53 -22.53 -16.47
CA TRP A 22 -5.43 -21.23 -15.80
C TRP A 22 -6.74 -20.91 -15.08
N VAL A 23 -6.93 -21.44 -13.88
CA VAL A 23 -7.78 -20.76 -12.92
C VAL A 23 -6.96 -19.54 -12.55
N ALA A 24 -7.24 -18.41 -13.20
CA ALA A 24 -6.77 -17.13 -12.73
C ALA A 24 -7.26 -17.04 -11.29
N GLU A 25 -6.37 -17.30 -10.33
CA GLU A 25 -6.70 -17.22 -8.92
C GLU A 25 -7.20 -15.80 -8.68
N VAL A 26 -8.51 -15.66 -8.50
CA VAL A 26 -9.15 -14.35 -8.33
C VAL A 26 -8.82 -13.91 -6.92
N HIS A 27 -7.66 -13.29 -6.78
CA HIS A 27 -7.33 -12.64 -5.53
C HIS A 27 -8.18 -11.38 -5.41
N PRO A 28 -8.80 -11.15 -4.23
CA PRO A 28 -9.52 -9.91 -4.00
C PRO A 28 -8.56 -8.72 -4.12
N CYS A 29 -9.08 -7.61 -4.65
CA CYS A 29 -8.32 -6.36 -4.65
C CYS A 29 -8.05 -5.88 -3.23
N ASP A 30 -6.97 -5.11 -3.08
CA ASP A 30 -6.75 -4.38 -1.83
C ASP A 30 -7.94 -3.47 -1.52
N THR A 31 -8.26 -3.33 -0.23
CA THR A 31 -9.31 -2.43 0.27
C THR A 31 -9.14 -0.97 -0.15
N GLN A 32 -7.93 -0.57 -0.53
CA GLN A 32 -7.63 0.76 -1.02
C GLN A 32 -7.93 0.95 -2.52
N CYS A 33 -8.36 -0.09 -3.24
CA CYS A 33 -8.75 0.03 -4.65
C CYS A 33 -10.27 0.27 -4.80
N VAL A 34 -10.68 1.34 -5.49
CA VAL A 34 -12.12 1.63 -5.74
C VAL A 34 -12.60 1.36 -7.15
N ALA A 35 -11.70 1.40 -8.14
CA ALA A 35 -12.02 1.15 -9.55
C ALA A 35 -11.54 -0.21 -10.05
N GLY A 36 -11.37 -1.17 -9.13
CA GLY A 36 -10.76 -2.47 -9.39
C GLY A 36 -9.23 -2.44 -9.41
N CYS A 37 -8.63 -3.60 -9.66
CA CYS A 37 -7.19 -3.82 -9.60
C CYS A 37 -6.72 -4.76 -10.71
N SER A 38 -5.43 -4.71 -11.04
CA SER A 38 -4.74 -5.70 -11.89
C SER A 38 -4.03 -6.78 -11.08
N GLY A 39 -4.08 -6.70 -9.74
CA GLY A 39 -3.54 -7.68 -8.82
C GLY A 39 -3.88 -7.32 -7.37
N PRO A 40 -3.56 -8.19 -6.41
CA PRO A 40 -4.00 -8.06 -5.03
C PRO A 40 -3.32 -6.92 -4.26
N PHE A 41 -2.18 -6.42 -4.74
CA PHE A 41 -1.41 -5.41 -4.03
C PHE A 41 -1.98 -4.00 -4.24
N PRO A 42 -1.83 -3.10 -3.24
CA PRO A 42 -2.30 -1.72 -3.33
C PRO A 42 -1.58 -0.88 -4.39
N SER A 43 -0.44 -1.34 -4.93
CA SER A 43 0.23 -0.77 -6.11
C SER A 43 -0.45 -1.11 -7.43
N ASN A 44 -1.38 -2.07 -7.42
CA ASN A 44 -2.03 -2.60 -8.62
C ASN A 44 -3.47 -2.08 -8.75
N CYS A 45 -3.86 -1.09 -7.95
CA CYS A 45 -5.16 -0.46 -8.06
C CYS A 45 -5.24 0.39 -9.34
N ARG A 46 -6.43 0.42 -9.95
CA ARG A 46 -6.71 1.35 -11.06
C ARG A 46 -7.02 2.76 -10.57
N ALA A 47 -7.60 2.87 -9.38
CA ALA A 47 -7.83 4.12 -8.67
C ALA A 47 -7.82 3.85 -7.15
N CYS A 48 -7.23 4.77 -6.40
CA CYS A 48 -7.14 4.68 -4.95
C CYS A 48 -8.40 5.23 -4.27
N ALA A 49 -8.79 4.63 -3.15
CA ALA A 49 -9.90 5.06 -2.32
C ALA A 49 -9.62 6.38 -1.61
N ASN A 50 -8.36 6.56 -1.19
CA ASN A 50 -7.90 7.68 -0.38
C ASN A 50 -6.72 8.35 -1.09
N TYR A 51 -5.48 8.04 -0.70
CA TYR A 51 -4.29 8.75 -1.19
C TYR A 51 -3.36 7.84 -1.99
N VAL A 52 -2.63 8.44 -2.95
CA VAL A 52 -1.53 7.77 -3.67
C VAL A 52 -0.18 8.21 -3.12
N GLU A 53 0.66 7.27 -2.71
CA GLU A 53 2.04 7.57 -2.32
C GLU A 53 2.97 7.84 -3.51
N PRO A 54 4.10 8.53 -3.30
CA PRO A 54 5.18 8.58 -4.27
C PRO A 54 5.69 7.15 -4.51
N GLY A 55 5.36 6.58 -5.68
CA GLY A 55 5.57 5.17 -5.98
C GLY A 55 4.31 4.42 -6.42
N GLY A 56 3.14 5.09 -6.43
CA GLY A 56 1.90 4.54 -6.98
C GLY A 56 1.19 3.55 -6.06
N VAL A 57 1.49 3.58 -4.76
CA VAL A 57 0.85 2.71 -3.77
C VAL A 57 -0.34 3.44 -3.17
N CYS A 58 -1.52 2.81 -3.19
CA CYS A 58 -2.69 3.36 -2.52
C CYS A 58 -2.60 3.15 -1.00
N VAL A 59 -2.86 4.22 -0.23
CA VAL A 59 -2.84 4.18 1.24
C VAL A 59 -4.03 4.92 1.83
N ALA A 60 -4.49 4.45 2.98
CA ALA A 60 -5.58 5.10 3.72
C ALA A 60 -5.14 6.45 4.31
N GLN A 61 -3.86 6.59 4.66
CA GLN A 61 -3.28 7.78 5.24
C GLN A 61 -1.83 7.96 4.79
N CYS A 62 -1.43 9.20 4.52
CA CYS A 62 -0.05 9.52 4.15
C CYS A 62 0.94 9.23 5.29
N LYS A 63 2.11 8.70 4.94
CA LYS A 63 3.17 8.38 5.90
C LYS A 63 3.72 9.64 6.59
N PRO A 64 4.28 9.52 7.81
CA PRO A 64 4.99 10.62 8.45
C PRO A 64 6.07 11.21 7.53
N GLY A 65 6.15 12.54 7.46
CA GLY A 65 7.04 13.25 6.54
C GLY A 65 6.43 13.52 5.15
N THR A 66 5.19 13.11 4.93
CA THR A 66 4.39 13.48 3.75
C THR A 66 3.07 14.14 4.18
N TYR A 67 2.46 14.93 3.30
CA TYR A 67 1.15 15.54 3.51
C TYR A 67 0.19 15.18 2.36
N ALA A 68 -1.09 15.09 2.69
CA ALA A 68 -2.14 14.87 1.71
C ALA A 68 -2.41 16.15 0.93
N ARG A 69 -2.40 16.05 -0.41
CA ARG A 69 -2.82 17.12 -1.30
C ARG A 69 -3.90 16.57 -2.24
N GLU A 70 -5.01 17.29 -2.29
CA GLU A 70 -6.08 17.04 -3.25
C GLU A 70 -5.89 17.98 -4.44
N GLU A 71 -5.80 17.42 -5.64
CA GLU A 71 -5.68 18.15 -6.90
C GLU A 71 -6.69 17.57 -7.89
N GLY A 72 -7.84 18.25 -8.02
CA GLY A 72 -8.98 17.75 -8.78
C GLY A 72 -9.55 16.47 -8.14
N ASP A 73 -9.69 15.41 -8.94
CA ASP A 73 -10.20 14.11 -8.50
C ASP A 73 -9.13 13.17 -7.92
N LEU A 74 -7.90 13.67 -7.73
CA LEU A 74 -6.77 12.90 -7.23
C LEU A 74 -6.32 13.41 -5.87
N ALA A 75 -6.18 12.51 -4.91
CA ALA A 75 -5.52 12.80 -3.64
C ALA A 75 -4.17 12.07 -3.59
N MET A 76 -3.08 12.81 -3.36
CA MET A 76 -1.72 12.29 -3.37
C MET A 76 -0.96 12.69 -2.12
N CYS A 77 -0.05 11.83 -1.68
CA CYS A 77 0.89 12.13 -0.60
C CYS A 77 2.15 12.77 -1.19
N LEU A 78 2.41 14.01 -0.82
CA LEU A 78 3.61 14.73 -1.26
C LEU A 78 4.62 14.81 -0.12
N PRO A 79 5.93 14.72 -0.40
CA PRO A 79 6.96 14.91 0.61
C PRO A 79 6.85 16.31 1.19
N CYS A 80 7.02 16.40 2.51
CA CYS A 80 7.27 17.68 3.13
C CYS A 80 8.67 18.15 2.75
N GLU A 81 8.77 19.20 1.95
CA GLU A 81 9.98 20.01 1.99
C GLU A 81 10.07 20.64 3.38
N ILE A 82 11.28 20.64 3.96
CA ILE A 82 11.53 20.72 5.42
C ILE A 82 10.82 21.90 6.11
N GLU A 83 10.56 23.01 5.43
CA GLU A 83 9.84 24.18 5.99
C GLU A 83 8.30 24.05 5.92
N ALA A 84 7.76 23.24 5.01
CA ALA A 84 6.33 23.11 4.75
C ALA A 84 5.62 22.12 5.69
N CYS A 85 6.34 21.19 6.34
CA CYS A 85 5.72 20.19 7.21
C CYS A 85 5.05 20.80 8.45
N LEU A 86 5.58 21.91 8.98
CA LEU A 86 4.97 22.66 10.09
C LEU A 86 3.66 23.37 9.67
N ALA A 87 3.50 23.67 8.39
CA ALA A 87 2.31 24.30 7.84
C ALA A 87 1.29 23.26 7.34
N CYS A 88 1.74 22.10 6.84
CA CYS A 88 0.90 21.10 6.18
C CYS A 88 0.42 19.95 7.08
N ALA A 89 1.05 19.71 8.24
CA ALA A 89 0.40 18.89 9.27
C ALA A 89 -0.92 19.53 9.77
N ALA A 90 -1.24 20.74 9.27
CA ALA A 90 -2.46 21.54 9.45
C ALA A 90 -3.60 21.14 8.53
N GLY A 91 -3.96 19.86 8.58
CA GLY A 91 -5.40 19.59 8.52
C GLY A 91 -6.14 20.44 9.56
N PRO A 92 -7.47 20.65 9.45
CA PRO A 92 -8.25 21.48 10.36
C PRO A 92 -8.31 21.01 11.84
N ALA A 93 -7.36 20.19 12.30
CA ALA A 93 -7.37 19.53 13.61
C ALA A 93 -6.04 19.60 14.40
N TYR A 94 -5.18 20.58 14.16
CA TYR A 94 -4.16 20.94 15.16
C TYR A 94 -3.90 22.45 15.13
N VAL A 95 -4.46 23.14 16.10
CA VAL A 95 -3.97 24.47 16.47
C VAL A 95 -2.53 24.25 16.88
N VAL A 96 -1.57 24.64 16.03
CA VAL A 96 -0.19 24.84 16.47
C VAL A 96 -0.29 25.94 17.52
N LYS A 97 -0.43 25.53 18.78
CA LYS A 97 -0.50 26.40 19.93
C LYS A 97 0.88 27.03 20.08
N THR A 98 1.10 28.08 19.30
CA THR A 98 2.12 29.10 19.47
C THR A 98 3.51 28.56 19.82
N LEU A 99 4.23 28.06 18.82
CA LEU A 99 5.69 27.95 18.89
C LEU A 99 6.33 29.29 18.53
N LYS A 100 5.90 30.36 19.20
CA LYS A 100 6.48 31.72 19.10
C LYS A 100 7.48 32.01 20.23
N HIS A 101 7.92 30.99 20.97
CA HIS A 101 8.69 31.20 22.21
C HIS A 101 9.94 30.33 22.44
N LEU A 102 10.41 29.53 21.48
CA LEU A 102 11.62 28.72 21.69
C LEU A 102 12.61 28.73 20.52
N MET A 103 12.76 29.87 19.84
CA MET A 103 13.91 30.14 18.95
C MET A 103 14.83 31.23 19.52
N HIS A 104 15.09 31.20 20.83
CA HIS A 104 16.21 31.89 21.46
C HIS A 104 16.84 30.98 22.52
N TYR A 105 17.49 29.90 22.09
CA TYR A 105 18.45 29.21 22.96
C TYR A 105 19.69 28.84 22.15
N SER A 106 20.49 29.86 21.86
CA SER A 106 21.91 29.70 21.55
C SER A 106 22.70 30.90 22.07
N SER A 107 23.81 30.56 22.74
CA SER A 107 25.02 31.37 22.99
C SER A 107 24.99 32.48 24.04
N SER A 108 25.56 32.14 25.21
CA SER A 108 26.63 32.84 25.93
C SER A 108 26.70 34.38 25.86
N PHE A 109 26.44 35.06 26.99
CA PHE A 109 27.20 36.26 27.38
C PHE A 109 27.07 36.53 28.90
N VAL A 110 28.23 36.72 29.54
CA VAL A 110 28.57 37.08 30.94
C VAL A 110 28.52 35.97 31.99
#